data_AF-A0A812XQI7-F1
#
_entry.id   AF-A0A812XQI7-F1
#
_cell.length_a   1.000
_cell.length_b   1.000
_cell.length_c   1.000
_cell.angle_alpha   90.00
_cell.angle_beta   90.00
_cell.angle_gamma   90.00
#
_symmetry.space_group_name_H-M   'P 1'
#
loop_
_entity.id
_entity.type
_entity.pdbx_description
1 polymer ?
#
loop_
_entity_poly.entity_id
_entity_poly.type
_entity_poly.pdbx_seq_one_letter_code
_entity_poly.pdbx_strand_id
1 'polypeptide(L)'
;LTLFQQIVAGDSWGLVSIPLIKEFPEMAIILFMIMMTVSLGVMNLILAVIVERASEARANDQERKLKKKEQDRAKNMVELAKLCASMDADGSGALSLEEMLAGYDDDVGEFRKLMQLMDIQRDDITSIFE
;
A
#
# COMPACT_ATOMS: atom_id res chain seq x y z
N LEU A 1 -23.23 10.50 36.09
CA LEU A 1 -22.06 11.37 36.41
C LEU A 1 -20.74 10.60 36.39
N THR A 2 -20.66 9.45 37.05
CA THR A 2 -19.43 8.65 37.23
C THR A 2 -18.75 8.23 35.92
N LEU A 3 -19.49 7.68 34.94
CA LEU A 3 -18.91 7.31 33.63
C LEU A 3 -18.33 8.51 32.86
N PHE A 4 -19.03 9.65 32.90
CA PHE A 4 -18.58 10.88 32.24
C PHE A 4 -17.33 11.46 32.93
N GLN A 5 -17.32 11.48 34.27
CA GLN A 5 -16.14 11.88 35.05
C GLN A 5 -14.94 10.97 34.76
N GLN A 6 -15.15 9.67 34.61
CA GLN A 6 -14.05 8.73 34.46
C GLN A 6 -13.47 8.69 33.03
N ILE A 7 -14.31 8.86 32.01
CA ILE A 7 -13.89 8.78 30.58
C ILE A 7 -13.41 10.14 30.05
N VAL A 8 -14.08 11.23 30.42
CA VAL A 8 -13.87 12.55 29.78
C VAL A 8 -13.03 13.48 30.64
N ALA A 9 -13.22 13.46 31.95
CA ALA A 9 -12.64 14.46 32.86
C ALA A 9 -11.53 13.94 33.79
N GLY A 10 -11.44 12.62 33.99
CA GLY A 10 -10.68 12.01 35.08
C GLY A 10 -11.39 12.12 36.43
N ASP A 11 -11.24 11.11 37.29
CA ASP A 11 -11.88 11.04 38.61
C ASP A 11 -11.53 12.27 39.49
N SER A 12 -10.29 12.74 39.41
CA SER A 12 -9.80 13.90 40.17
C SER A 12 -10.46 15.23 39.78
N TRP A 13 -10.94 15.38 38.55
CA TRP A 13 -11.62 16.62 38.11
C TRP A 13 -12.96 16.81 38.82
N GLY A 14 -13.69 15.72 39.05
CA GLY A 14 -14.96 15.71 39.75
C GLY A 14 -14.88 16.23 41.19
N LEU A 15 -13.76 15.95 41.86
CA LEU A 15 -13.51 16.36 43.24
C LEU A 15 -13.40 17.88 43.40
N VAL A 16 -12.92 18.58 42.38
CA VAL A 16 -12.73 20.05 42.40
C VAL A 16 -13.91 20.78 41.75
N SER A 17 -14.41 20.26 40.62
CA SER A 17 -15.48 20.93 39.86
C SER A 17 -16.85 20.87 40.53
N ILE A 18 -17.21 19.75 41.18
CA ILE A 18 -18.51 19.62 41.85
C ILE A 18 -18.70 20.61 43.01
N PRO A 19 -17.79 20.74 43.99
CA PRO A 19 -17.96 21.72 45.06
C PRO A 19 -17.98 23.15 44.53
N LEU A 20 -17.15 23.46 43.52
CA LEU A 20 -17.12 24.78 42.88
C LEU A 20 -18.46 25.14 42.22
N ILE A 21 -19.10 24.18 41.54
CA ILE A 21 -20.42 24.37 40.92
C ILE A 21 -21.53 24.49 41.97
N LYS A 22 -21.43 23.78 43.10
CA LYS A 22 -22.40 23.90 44.19
C LYS A 22 -22.41 25.29 44.82
N GLU A 23 -21.26 25.94 44.88
CA GLU A 23 -21.13 27.29 45.44
C GLU A 23 -21.38 28.39 44.38
N PHE A 24 -20.99 28.15 43.13
CA PHE A 24 -21.18 29.07 42.00
C PHE A 24 -21.75 28.34 40.77
N PRO A 25 -23.09 28.23 40.63
CA PRO A 25 -23.73 27.45 39.56
C PRO A 25 -23.39 27.92 38.14
N GLU A 26 -23.15 29.22 37.95
CA GLU A 26 -22.81 29.81 36.65
C GLU A 26 -21.47 29.27 36.09
N MET A 27 -20.55 28.85 36.97
CA MET A 27 -19.26 28.26 36.57
C MET A 27 -19.44 26.93 35.84
N ALA A 28 -20.58 26.25 35.98
CA ALA A 28 -20.86 25.00 35.28
C ALA A 28 -20.79 25.17 33.75
N ILE A 29 -21.31 26.28 33.22
CA ILE A 29 -21.31 26.56 31.78
C ILE A 29 -19.89 26.78 31.27
N ILE A 30 -19.10 27.58 32.00
CA ILE A 30 -17.71 27.88 31.65
C ILE A 30 -16.87 26.60 31.67
N LEU A 31 -16.97 25.80 32.75
CA LEU A 31 -16.25 24.53 32.87
C LEU A 31 -16.65 23.52 31.79
N PHE A 32 -17.94 23.47 31.44
CA PHE A 32 -18.42 22.60 30.37
C PHE A 32 -17.85 23.02 29.00
N MET A 33 -17.85 24.32 28.70
CA MET A 33 -17.28 24.84 27.45
C MET A 33 -15.78 24.55 27.34
N ILE A 34 -15.02 24.78 28.42
CA ILE A 34 -13.58 24.46 28.47
C ILE A 34 -13.36 22.96 28.24
N MET A 35 -14.11 22.11 28.94
CA MET A 35 -14.02 20.65 28.78
C MET A 35 -14.29 20.24 27.32
N MET A 36 -15.37 20.74 26.73
CA MET A 36 -15.71 20.47 25.34
C MET A 36 -14.62 20.91 24.36
N THR A 37 -14.08 22.12 24.52
CA THR A 37 -13.00 22.62 23.67
C THR A 37 -11.74 21.76 23.78
N VAL A 38 -11.34 21.39 24.99
CA VAL A 38 -10.16 20.52 25.20
C VAL A 38 -10.39 19.13 24.62
N SER A 39 -11.54 18.51 24.87
CA SER A 39 -11.86 17.18 24.34
C SER A 39 -11.88 17.17 22.81
N LEU A 40 -12.52 18.15 22.18
CA LEU A 40 -12.54 18.27 20.72
C LEU A 40 -11.14 18.56 20.16
N GLY A 41 -10.35 19.40 20.85
CA GLY A 41 -8.96 19.69 20.47
C GLY A 41 -8.08 18.44 20.49
N VAL A 42 -8.11 17.69 21.60
CA VAL A 42 -7.35 16.44 21.74
C VAL A 42 -7.80 15.41 20.72
N MET A 43 -9.11 15.25 20.50
CA MET A 43 -9.65 14.33 19.50
C MET A 43 -9.19 14.70 18.08
N ASN A 44 -9.20 15.99 17.73
CA ASN A 44 -8.74 16.45 16.42
C ASN A 44 -7.24 16.23 16.23
N LEU A 45 -6.42 16.41 17.27
CA LEU A 45 -4.99 16.10 17.23
C LEU A 45 -4.75 14.58 17.03
N ILE A 46 -5.48 13.73 17.75
CA ILE A 46 -5.42 12.28 17.58
C ILE A 46 -5.82 11.90 16.16
N LEU A 47 -6.92 12.45 15.65
CA LEU A 47 -7.39 12.18 14.29
C LEU A 47 -6.35 12.63 13.26
N ALA A 48 -5.74 13.80 13.44
CA ALA A 48 -4.69 14.30 12.56
C ALA A 48 -3.52 13.31 12.48
N VAL A 49 -3.04 12.81 13.62
CA VAL A 49 -1.98 11.81 13.67
C VAL A 49 -2.41 10.49 13.00
N ILE A 50 -3.62 10.01 13.25
CA ILE A 50 -4.13 8.78 12.61
C ILE A 50 -4.18 8.94 11.08
N VAL A 51 -4.66 10.09 10.60
CA VAL A 51 -4.76 10.39 9.16
C VAL A 51 -3.38 10.46 8.53
N GLU A 52 -2.42 11.11 9.20
CA GLU A 52 -1.03 11.17 8.75
C GLU A 52 -0.42 9.77 8.62
N ARG A 53 -0.57 8.92 9.66
CA ARG A 53 -0.07 7.54 9.63
C ARG A 53 -0.76 6.69 8.57
N ALA A 54 -2.07 6.84 8.38
CA ALA A 54 -2.82 6.13 7.35
C ALA A 54 -2.37 6.56 5.94
N SER A 55 -2.08 7.85 5.74
CA SER A 55 -1.56 8.38 4.48
C SER A 55 -0.15 7.87 4.20
N GLU A 56 0.76 7.95 5.20
CA GLU A 56 2.12 7.44 5.12
C GLU A 56 2.16 5.93 4.82
N ALA A 57 1.31 5.14 5.46
CA ALA A 57 1.18 3.71 5.19
C ALA A 57 0.74 3.42 3.75
N ARG A 58 -0.21 4.19 3.20
CA ARG A 58 -0.65 4.06 1.80
C ARG A 58 0.45 4.43 0.82
N ALA A 59 1.17 5.52 1.06
CA ALA A 59 2.29 5.94 0.22
C ALA A 59 3.39 4.87 0.19
N ASN A 60 3.76 4.35 1.36
CA ASN A 60 4.74 3.28 1.48
C ASN A 60 4.30 1.97 0.81
N ASP A 61 3.02 1.59 0.92
CA ASP A 61 2.46 0.41 0.24
C ASP A 61 2.53 0.56 -1.29
N GLN A 62 2.21 1.74 -1.81
CA GLN A 62 2.29 2.02 -3.24
C GLN A 62 3.74 1.97 -3.75
N GLU A 63 4.69 2.58 -3.03
CA GLU A 63 6.12 2.51 -3.40
C GLU A 63 6.64 1.07 -3.36
N ARG A 64 6.27 0.29 -2.33
CA ARG A 64 6.63 -1.13 -2.23
C ARG A 64 6.06 -1.95 -3.38
N LYS A 65 4.80 -1.69 -3.79
CA LYS A 65 4.19 -2.35 -4.95
C LYS A 65 4.92 -2.02 -6.25
N LEU A 66 5.29 -0.76 -6.46
CA LEU A 66 6.08 -0.35 -7.63
C LEU A 66 7.44 -1.03 -7.65
N LYS A 67 8.19 -0.97 -6.55
CA LYS A 67 9.50 -1.63 -6.41
C LYS A 67 9.40 -3.14 -6.63
N LYS A 68 8.36 -3.78 -6.08
CA LYS A 68 8.11 -5.21 -6.30
C LYS A 68 7.85 -5.52 -7.77
N LYS A 69 7.02 -4.72 -8.45
CA LYS A 69 6.75 -4.88 -9.88
C LYS A 69 8.02 -4.73 -10.73
N GLU A 70 8.89 -3.78 -10.41
CA GLU A 70 10.19 -3.63 -11.08
C GLU A 70 11.12 -4.82 -10.83
N GLN A 71 11.19 -5.31 -9.59
CA GLN A 71 11.98 -6.49 -9.25
C GLN A 71 11.46 -7.75 -9.95
N ASP A 72 10.14 -7.95 -9.99
CA ASP A 72 9.52 -9.07 -10.68
C ASP A 72 9.78 -8.98 -12.19
N ARG A 73 9.69 -7.78 -12.79
CA ARG A 73 10.06 -7.56 -14.19
C ARG A 73 11.53 -7.87 -14.47
N ALA A 74 12.44 -7.45 -13.59
CA ALA A 74 13.87 -7.73 -13.74
C ALA A 74 14.17 -9.23 -13.64
N LYS A 75 13.50 -9.95 -12.73
CA LYS A 75 13.60 -11.42 -12.62
C LYS A 75 13.09 -12.11 -13.88
N ASN A 76 11.91 -11.73 -14.37
CA ASN A 76 11.34 -12.29 -15.58
C ASN A 76 12.25 -12.05 -16.80
N MET A 77 12.91 -10.88 -16.87
CA MET A 77 13.87 -10.58 -17.95
C MET A 77 15.11 -11.49 -17.90
N VAL A 78 15.61 -11.81 -16.70
CA VAL A 78 16.74 -12.73 -16.53
C VAL A 78 16.35 -14.16 -16.89
N GLU A 79 15.15 -14.60 -16.49
CA GLU A 79 14.62 -15.92 -16.90
C GLU A 79 14.42 -15.99 -18.41
N LEU A 80 13.89 -14.93 -19.02
CA LEU A 80 13.73 -14.83 -20.45
C LEU A 80 15.07 -14.96 -21.17
N ALA A 81 16.11 -14.21 -20.73
CA ALA A 81 17.43 -14.28 -21.34
C ALA A 81 18.04 -15.69 -21.29
N LYS A 82 17.87 -16.41 -20.17
CA LYS A 82 18.33 -17.80 -20.03
C LYS A 82 17.60 -18.73 -21.00
N LEU A 83 16.30 -18.53 -21.14
CA LEU A 83 15.46 -19.36 -21.98
C LEU A 83 15.73 -19.11 -23.46
N CYS A 84 15.94 -17.85 -23.84
CA CYS A 84 16.40 -17.49 -25.17
C CYS A 84 17.75 -18.15 -25.49
N ALA A 85 18.69 -18.13 -24.57
CA ALA A 85 19.98 -18.80 -24.75
C ALA A 85 19.87 -20.33 -24.88
N SER A 86 18.82 -20.95 -24.35
CA SER A 86 18.57 -22.39 -24.51
C SER A 86 17.86 -22.74 -25.83
N MET A 87 17.21 -21.76 -26.47
CA MET A 87 16.51 -21.92 -27.75
C MET A 87 17.37 -21.54 -28.95
N ASP A 88 18.42 -20.74 -28.74
CA ASP A 88 19.42 -20.36 -29.74
C ASP A 88 20.23 -21.61 -30.17
N ALA A 89 19.82 -22.23 -31.27
CA ALA A 89 20.39 -23.47 -31.77
C ALA A 89 21.61 -23.21 -32.67
N ASP A 90 21.67 -22.05 -33.31
CA ASP A 90 22.79 -21.63 -34.15
C ASP A 90 23.93 -20.97 -33.36
N GLY A 91 23.68 -20.62 -32.09
CA GLY A 91 24.66 -20.01 -31.18
C GLY A 91 25.05 -18.60 -31.60
N SER A 92 24.21 -17.92 -32.39
CA SER A 92 24.46 -16.59 -32.90
C SER A 92 24.37 -15.51 -31.81
N GLY A 93 23.78 -15.83 -30.65
CA GLY A 93 23.49 -14.89 -29.58
C GLY A 93 22.21 -14.08 -29.79
N ALA A 94 21.46 -14.38 -30.85
CA ALA A 94 20.16 -13.79 -31.16
C ALA A 94 19.19 -14.92 -31.56
N LEU A 95 17.90 -14.77 -31.22
CA LEU A 95 16.90 -15.72 -31.71
C LEU A 95 16.38 -15.29 -33.07
N SER A 96 16.38 -16.23 -34.02
CA SER A 96 15.66 -16.08 -35.27
C SER A 96 14.15 -16.19 -35.06
N LEU A 97 13.37 -15.64 -36.00
CA LEU A 97 11.90 -15.73 -35.97
C LEU A 97 11.42 -17.19 -35.99
N GLU A 98 12.14 -18.08 -36.67
CA GLU A 98 11.86 -19.52 -36.73
C GLU A 98 12.10 -20.20 -35.37
N GLU A 99 13.20 -19.88 -34.67
CA GLU A 99 13.49 -20.39 -33.32
C GLU A 99 12.52 -19.86 -32.27
N MET A 100 12.09 -18.59 -32.37
CA MET A 100 11.07 -18.03 -31.47
C MET A 100 9.70 -18.66 -31.70
N LEU A 101 9.28 -18.86 -32.95
CA LEU A 101 8.02 -19.51 -33.26
C LEU A 101 8.03 -20.99 -32.85
N ALA A 102 9.14 -21.69 -33.10
CA ALA A 102 9.33 -23.07 -32.65
C ALA A 102 9.27 -23.17 -31.12
N GLY A 103 9.93 -22.29 -30.39
CA GLY A 103 9.91 -22.25 -28.92
C GLY A 103 8.56 -21.84 -28.33
N TYR A 104 7.74 -21.07 -29.07
CA TYR A 104 6.38 -20.69 -28.66
C TYR A 104 5.35 -21.78 -28.95
N ASP A 105 5.49 -22.49 -30.08
CA ASP A 105 4.59 -23.56 -30.50
C ASP A 105 4.90 -24.91 -29.82
N ASP A 106 6.05 -25.03 -29.13
CA ASP A 106 6.41 -26.21 -28.34
C ASP A 106 5.55 -26.33 -27.07
N ASP A 107 4.85 -27.46 -26.92
CA ASP A 107 3.72 -27.65 -25.99
C ASP A 107 4.17 -27.81 -24.52
N VAL A 108 5.48 -28.02 -24.30
CA VAL A 108 6.12 -28.15 -22.98
C VAL A 108 6.78 -26.83 -22.51
N GLY A 109 6.83 -25.82 -23.38
CA GLY A 109 7.69 -24.64 -23.25
C GLY A 109 7.39 -23.74 -22.06
N GLU A 110 8.36 -23.62 -21.15
CA GLU A 110 8.43 -22.51 -20.17
C GLU A 110 8.40 -21.14 -20.86
N PHE A 111 8.77 -21.09 -22.14
CA PHE A 111 8.86 -19.86 -22.95
C PHE A 111 7.49 -19.27 -23.25
N ARG A 112 6.55 -20.11 -23.70
CA ARG A 112 5.17 -19.70 -23.92
C ARG A 112 4.51 -19.18 -22.63
N LYS A 113 4.76 -19.85 -21.49
CA LYS A 113 4.23 -19.42 -20.18
C LYS A 113 4.81 -18.08 -19.75
N LEU A 114 6.12 -17.87 -19.94
CA LEU A 114 6.79 -16.62 -19.59
C LEU A 114 6.34 -15.47 -20.51
N MET A 115 6.14 -15.72 -21.80
CA MET A 115 5.58 -14.73 -22.75
C MET A 115 4.15 -14.35 -22.38
N GLN A 116 3.30 -15.31 -22.03
CA GLN A 116 1.94 -15.04 -21.55
C GLN A 116 1.93 -14.26 -20.22
N LEU A 117 2.87 -14.52 -19.31
CA LEU A 117 3.03 -13.74 -18.08
C LEU A 117 3.44 -12.28 -18.34
N MET A 118 4.07 -12.01 -19.49
CA MET A 118 4.44 -10.67 -19.95
C MET A 118 3.37 -10.04 -20.86
N ASP A 119 2.24 -10.72 -21.07
CA ASP A 119 1.15 -10.29 -21.97
C ASP A 119 1.59 -10.15 -23.44
N ILE A 120 2.52 -11.02 -23.87
CA ILE A 120 3.02 -11.08 -25.26
C ILE A 120 2.34 -12.25 -25.95
N GLN A 121 1.67 -11.96 -27.06
CA GLN A 121 1.02 -12.95 -27.92
C GLN A 121 1.93 -13.34 -29.10
N ARG A 122 1.52 -14.40 -29.82
CA ARG A 122 2.25 -14.90 -30.99
C ARG A 122 2.38 -13.84 -32.08
N ASP A 123 1.31 -13.08 -32.32
CA ASP A 123 1.28 -12.00 -33.31
C ASP A 123 2.23 -10.83 -32.94
N ASP A 124 2.45 -10.59 -31.63
CA ASP A 124 3.41 -9.58 -31.18
C ASP A 124 4.85 -9.99 -31.51
N ILE A 125 5.18 -11.29 -31.44
CA ILE A 125 6.51 -11.81 -31.79
C ILE A 125 6.81 -11.53 -33.26
N THR A 126 5.85 -11.76 -34.16
CA THR A 126 6.03 -11.49 -35.58
C THR A 126 6.25 -10.00 -35.87
N SER A 127 5.63 -9.11 -35.08
CA SER A 127 5.80 -7.66 -35.25
C SER A 127 7.16 -7.11 -34.79
N ILE A 128 7.93 -7.86 -33.99
CA ILE A 128 9.27 -7.45 -33.52
C ILE A 128 10.33 -7.57 -34.64
N PHE A 129 10.08 -8.42 -35.65
CA PHE A 129 11.02 -8.73 -36.73
C PHE A 129 10.66 -8.09 -38.09
N GLU A 130 9.58 -7.31 -38.16
CA GLU A 130 9.30 -6.39 -39.29
C GLU A 130 10.02 -5.04 -39.13
#